data_AF-A0A1Q8VVI2-F1
#
_entry.id   AF-A0A1Q8VVI2-F1
#
_cell.length_a   1.000
_cell.length_b   1.000
_cell.length_c   1.000
_cell.angle_alpha   90.00
_cell.angle_beta   90.00
_cell.angle_gamma   90.00
#
_symmetry.space_group_name_H-M   'P 1'
#
loop_
_entity.id
_entity.type
_entity.pdbx_description
1 polymer ?
#
loop_
_entity_poly.entity_id
_entity_poly.type
_entity_poly.pdbx_seq_one_letter_code
_entity_poly.pdbx_strand_id
1 'polypeptide(L)'
;MRWDLSFKRQALGDPVSEGRRVWEWIQRVRPLHPSLDLWRPTADSPQEAEQEPPITQDRFLQRIQQAQVDWESESFGVAPAFSGQINQGNKLTLSFNMPNPGDASIGLMISEALGTTLDASEDLADALMHTTASTFAPNTIGGLSRSDHPTRNLNRDGPYPFYYVPGWKMFFASDSPHYQRATQLATRTAPVANGVIFTFGTPDTYPTILNQW
;
A
#
# COMPACT_ATOMS: atom_id res chain seq x y z
N MET A 1 -12.08 12.06 3.49
CA MET A 1 -11.87 11.15 2.34
C MET A 1 -10.98 9.98 2.74
N ARG A 2 -11.23 8.75 2.29
CA ARG A 2 -10.36 7.59 2.58
C ARG A 2 -9.68 7.12 1.30
N TRP A 3 -8.37 6.98 1.36
CA TRP A 3 -7.55 6.42 0.29
C TRP A 3 -6.96 5.10 0.78
N ASP A 4 -6.57 4.24 -0.15
CA ASP A 4 -5.89 2.99 0.14
C ASP A 4 -4.71 2.83 -0.81
N LEU A 5 -3.52 2.65 -0.25
CA LEU A 5 -2.33 2.20 -0.97
C LEU A 5 -2.22 0.69 -0.77
N SER A 6 -2.05 -0.09 -1.83
CA SER A 6 -1.89 -1.54 -1.71
C SER A 6 -0.89 -2.08 -2.73
N PHE A 7 0.07 -2.85 -2.25
CA PHE A 7 1.08 -3.52 -3.07
C PHE A 7 1.25 -4.96 -2.62
N LYS A 8 1.03 -5.89 -3.54
CA LYS A 8 1.41 -7.29 -3.38
C LYS A 8 2.78 -7.54 -4.02
N ARG A 9 3.53 -8.51 -3.51
CA ARG A 9 4.85 -8.91 -4.01
C ARG A 9 5.16 -10.34 -3.59
N GLN A 10 6.20 -10.94 -4.18
CA GLN A 10 6.89 -12.06 -3.57
C GLN A 10 7.80 -11.58 -2.44
N ALA A 11 7.74 -12.25 -1.30
CA ALA A 11 8.67 -12.04 -0.20
C ALA A 11 10.09 -12.42 -0.63
N LEU A 12 11.10 -11.65 -0.24
CA LEU A 12 12.51 -11.96 -0.49
C LEU A 12 13.15 -12.74 0.67
N GLY A 13 12.42 -12.94 1.76
CA GLY A 13 12.89 -13.65 2.94
C GLY A 13 11.76 -13.88 3.93
N ASP A 14 12.14 -14.21 5.17
CA ASP A 14 11.19 -14.40 6.26
C ASP A 14 10.42 -13.10 6.61
N PRO A 15 9.32 -13.19 7.40
CA PRO A 15 8.53 -12.02 7.76
C PRO A 15 9.29 -10.90 8.47
N VAL A 16 10.34 -11.22 9.25
CA VAL A 16 11.17 -10.21 9.92
C VAL A 16 12.07 -9.49 8.92
N SER A 17 12.66 -10.24 7.97
CA SER A 17 13.43 -9.68 6.86
C SER A 17 12.57 -8.77 5.98
N GLU A 18 11.34 -9.18 5.65
CA GLU A 18 10.38 -8.30 4.96
C GLU A 18 9.95 -7.11 5.83
N GLY A 19 9.80 -7.31 7.13
CA GLY A 19 9.55 -6.23 8.10
C GLY A 19 10.62 -5.15 8.09
N ARG A 20 11.91 -5.51 7.89
CA ARG A 20 12.99 -4.53 7.75
C ARG A 20 12.85 -3.68 6.50
N ARG A 21 12.44 -4.27 5.37
CA ARG A 21 12.15 -3.53 4.13
C ARG A 21 10.96 -2.59 4.31
N VAL A 22 9.93 -3.02 5.05
CA VAL A 22 8.80 -2.14 5.40
C VAL A 22 9.25 -1.01 6.31
N TRP A 23 10.16 -1.27 7.25
CA TRP A 23 10.73 -0.23 8.10
C TRP A 23 11.52 0.82 7.30
N GLU A 24 12.33 0.39 6.33
CA GLU A 24 13.02 1.28 5.39
C GLU A 24 12.02 2.12 4.58
N TRP A 25 10.95 1.50 4.09
CA TRP A 25 9.86 2.21 3.43
C TRP A 25 9.23 3.27 4.34
N ILE A 26 8.95 2.94 5.62
CA ILE A 26 8.44 3.90 6.62
C ILE A 26 9.38 5.11 6.68
N GLN A 27 10.69 4.92 6.84
CA GLN A 27 11.64 6.03 6.93
C GLN A 27 11.62 6.93 5.69
N ARG A 28 11.39 6.37 4.50
CA ARG A 28 11.32 7.10 3.24
C ARG A 28 10.02 7.87 3.04
N VAL A 29 8.90 7.40 3.61
CA VAL A 29 7.60 8.09 3.47
C VAL A 29 7.35 9.14 4.55
N ARG A 30 8.04 9.07 5.70
CA ARG A 30 7.97 10.08 6.76
C ARG A 30 8.08 11.54 6.28
N PRO A 31 9.06 11.92 5.44
CA PRO A 31 9.21 13.31 5.00
C PRO A 31 8.16 13.76 3.97
N LEU A 32 7.31 12.85 3.45
CA LEU A 32 6.37 13.19 2.38
C LEU A 32 5.17 14.01 2.88
N HIS A 33 4.76 13.83 4.14
CA HIS A 33 3.62 14.53 4.71
C HIS A 33 3.66 14.53 6.24
N PRO A 34 3.21 15.58 6.94
CA PRO A 34 3.20 15.62 8.41
C PRO A 34 2.47 14.45 9.08
N SER A 35 1.40 13.92 8.46
CA SER A 35 0.69 12.75 9.00
C SER A 35 1.46 11.44 8.87
N LEU A 36 2.55 11.41 8.10
CA LEU A 36 3.42 10.25 7.92
C LEU A 36 4.68 10.35 8.78
N ASP A 37 4.95 11.49 9.42
CA ASP A 37 6.18 11.70 10.18
C ASP A 37 6.25 10.85 11.46
N LEU A 38 5.15 10.80 12.21
CA LEU A 38 5.10 10.12 13.49
C LEU A 38 4.37 8.78 13.40
N TRP A 39 5.06 7.70 13.73
CA TRP A 39 4.53 6.33 13.75
C TRP A 39 4.48 5.78 15.17
N ARG A 40 3.39 5.10 15.50
CA ARG A 40 3.16 4.45 16.80
C ARG A 40 2.64 3.02 16.59
N PRO A 41 2.85 2.11 17.57
CA PRO A 41 2.24 0.79 17.50
C PRO A 41 0.71 0.90 17.58
N THR A 42 0.02 -0.03 16.94
CA THR A 42 -1.41 -0.23 17.18
C THR A 42 -1.64 -0.82 18.57
N ALA A 43 -2.83 -0.60 19.13
CA ALA A 43 -3.27 -1.17 20.39
C ALA A 43 -4.76 -1.54 20.32
N ASP A 44 -5.29 -2.13 21.40
CA ASP A 44 -6.69 -2.60 21.46
C ASP A 44 -7.66 -1.43 21.62
N SER A 45 -7.18 -0.27 22.08
CA SER A 45 -7.95 0.97 22.12
C SER A 45 -7.18 2.17 21.55
N PRO A 46 -7.91 3.21 21.07
CA PRO A 46 -7.31 4.48 20.68
C PRO A 46 -6.49 5.14 21.80
N GLN A 47 -6.96 5.05 23.04
CA GLN A 47 -6.32 5.66 24.21
C GLN A 47 -4.97 5.01 24.53
N GLU A 48 -4.92 3.67 24.50
CA GLU A 48 -3.66 2.94 24.66
C GLU A 48 -2.68 3.31 23.54
N ALA A 49 -3.15 3.28 22.29
CA ALA A 49 -2.32 3.61 21.13
C ALA A 49 -1.76 5.05 21.17
N GLU A 50 -2.46 6.00 21.77
CA GLU A 50 -2.01 7.38 21.93
C GLU A 50 -0.86 7.52 22.94
N GLN A 51 -0.92 6.74 24.02
CA GLN A 51 0.08 6.75 25.10
C GLN A 51 1.38 6.07 24.71
N GLU A 52 1.35 5.25 23.65
CA GLU A 52 2.54 4.55 23.18
C GLU A 52 3.60 5.51 22.63
N PRO A 53 4.89 5.32 22.98
CA PRO A 53 5.96 6.10 22.40
C PRO A 53 6.07 5.85 20.89
N PRO A 54 6.76 6.75 20.15
CA PRO A 54 7.08 6.51 18.76
C PRO A 54 7.68 5.12 18.59
N ILE A 55 7.15 4.34 17.63
CA ILE A 55 7.57 2.96 17.45
C ILE A 55 9.04 2.92 16.98
N THR A 56 9.81 1.98 17.53
CA THR A 56 11.18 1.69 17.08
C THR A 56 11.19 0.55 16.07
N GLN A 57 12.30 0.39 15.34
CA GLN A 57 12.46 -0.75 14.43
C GLN A 57 12.31 -2.08 15.17
N ASP A 58 12.97 -2.24 16.32
CA ASP A 58 12.93 -3.50 17.09
C ASP A 58 11.52 -3.85 17.52
N ARG A 59 10.76 -2.86 18.03
CA ARG A 59 9.36 -3.07 18.42
C ARG A 59 8.46 -3.37 17.22
N PHE A 60 8.71 -2.73 16.08
CA PHE A 60 7.99 -3.02 14.84
C PHE A 60 8.20 -4.47 14.38
N LEU A 61 9.45 -4.93 14.36
CA LEU A 61 9.81 -6.31 13.98
C LEU A 61 9.27 -7.33 14.99
N GLN A 62 9.37 -7.03 16.28
CA GLN A 62 8.82 -7.88 17.35
C GLN A 62 7.31 -8.10 17.16
N ARG A 63 6.55 -7.06 16.79
CA ARG A 63 5.10 -7.20 16.54
C ARG A 63 4.78 -8.09 15.34
N ILE A 64 5.60 -8.05 14.29
CA ILE A 64 5.44 -8.97 13.14
C ILE A 64 5.70 -10.41 13.58
N GLN A 65 6.79 -10.62 14.34
CA GLN A 65 7.14 -11.94 14.86
C GLN A 65 6.07 -12.48 15.82
N GLN A 66 5.56 -11.65 16.73
CA GLN A 66 4.51 -12.04 17.67
C GLN A 66 3.23 -12.42 16.93
N ALA A 67 2.82 -11.64 15.92
CA ALA A 67 1.64 -11.96 15.13
C ALA A 67 1.77 -13.32 14.41
N GLN A 68 2.97 -13.67 13.92
CA GLN A 68 3.21 -15.00 13.35
C GLN A 68 2.99 -16.12 14.37
N VAL A 69 3.45 -15.93 15.61
CA VAL A 69 3.26 -16.89 16.70
C VAL A 69 1.79 -17.00 17.08
N ASP A 70 1.11 -15.88 17.26
CA ASP A 70 -0.29 -15.83 17.70
C ASP A 70 -1.25 -16.48 16.69
N TRP A 71 -0.95 -16.38 15.40
CA TRP A 71 -1.71 -17.03 14.34
C TRP A 71 -1.46 -18.54 14.24
N GLU A 72 -0.39 -19.06 14.88
CA GLU A 72 0.06 -20.45 14.77
C GLU A 72 0.17 -20.93 13.30
N SER A 73 0.50 -20.01 12.39
CA SER A 73 0.43 -20.23 10.95
C SER A 73 1.51 -19.42 10.23
N GLU A 74 2.07 -20.01 9.16
CA GLU A 74 2.94 -19.28 8.25
C GLU A 74 2.17 -18.22 7.43
N SER A 75 0.86 -18.40 7.28
CA SER A 75 -0.06 -17.46 6.63
C SER A 75 -0.74 -16.60 7.67
N PHE A 76 -0.42 -15.31 7.70
CA PHE A 76 -0.95 -14.38 8.70
C PHE A 76 -0.97 -12.92 8.22
N GLY A 77 -1.79 -12.12 8.89
CA GLY A 77 -1.86 -10.67 8.71
C GLY A 77 -1.59 -9.93 10.02
N VAL A 78 -1.01 -8.74 9.92
CA VAL A 78 -0.70 -7.90 11.07
C VAL A 78 -0.86 -6.42 10.73
N ALA A 79 -1.35 -5.64 11.69
CA ALA A 79 -1.35 -4.18 11.60
C ALA A 79 -0.37 -3.60 12.62
N PRO A 80 0.94 -3.59 12.34
CA PRO A 80 1.95 -3.38 13.38
C PRO A 80 1.99 -1.94 13.89
N ALA A 81 1.63 -0.97 13.05
CA ALA A 81 1.75 0.45 13.36
C ALA A 81 0.71 1.30 12.62
N PHE A 82 0.56 2.54 13.07
CA PHE A 82 -0.17 3.60 12.39
C PHE A 82 0.65 4.90 12.41
N SER A 83 0.33 5.85 11.53
CA SER A 83 0.92 7.19 11.52
C SER A 83 -0.12 8.29 11.68
N GLY A 84 0.29 9.44 12.22
CA GLY A 84 -0.59 10.59 12.41
C GLY A 84 -1.37 10.56 13.73
N GLN A 85 -2.46 11.32 13.78
CA GLN A 85 -3.29 11.47 14.99
C GLN A 85 -4.27 10.31 15.15
N ILE A 86 -4.63 9.99 16.38
CA ILE A 86 -5.67 9.00 16.66
C ILE A 86 -6.99 9.42 15.97
N ASN A 87 -7.74 8.43 15.45
CA ASN A 87 -8.97 8.60 14.65
C ASN A 87 -8.80 9.32 13.30
N GLN A 88 -7.63 9.88 12.99
CA GLN A 88 -7.33 10.56 11.73
C GLN A 88 -6.04 10.02 11.06
N GLY A 89 -5.49 8.95 11.62
CA GLY A 89 -4.19 8.39 11.27
C GLY A 89 -4.27 7.35 10.15
N ASN A 90 -3.13 7.07 9.55
CA ASN A 90 -2.98 6.09 8.49
C ASN A 90 -2.59 4.75 9.09
N LYS A 91 -3.37 3.69 8.86
CA LYS A 91 -3.12 2.36 9.43
C LYS A 91 -2.34 1.51 8.43
N LEU A 92 -1.19 1.00 8.86
CA LEU A 92 -0.39 0.06 8.08
C LEU A 92 -0.85 -1.36 8.36
N THR A 93 -1.06 -2.12 7.30
CA THR A 93 -1.40 -3.54 7.33
C THR A 93 -0.40 -4.31 6.47
N LEU A 94 0.02 -5.47 6.95
CA LEU A 94 0.89 -6.40 6.24
C LEU A 94 0.21 -7.76 6.20
N SER A 95 0.43 -8.50 5.12
CA SER A 95 0.10 -9.92 5.05
C SER A 95 1.28 -10.71 4.54
N PHE A 96 1.42 -11.94 5.01
CA PHE A 96 2.46 -12.88 4.65
C PHE A 96 1.84 -14.23 4.30
N ASN A 97 2.36 -14.88 3.26
CA ASN A 97 1.87 -16.12 2.68
C ASN A 97 0.36 -16.10 2.38
N MET A 98 -0.15 -14.94 1.91
CA MET A 98 -1.56 -14.75 1.55
C MET A 98 -1.71 -14.03 0.21
N PRO A 99 -2.58 -14.52 -0.70
CA PRO A 99 -3.34 -15.77 -0.62
C PRO A 99 -2.49 -17.03 -0.85
N ASN A 100 -1.28 -16.93 -1.39
CA ASN A 100 -0.41 -18.09 -1.64
C ASN A 100 0.87 -18.04 -0.78
N PRO A 101 1.51 -19.19 -0.52
CA PRO A 101 2.86 -19.23 0.04
C PRO A 101 3.83 -18.38 -0.80
N GLY A 102 4.72 -17.65 -0.12
CA GLY A 102 5.66 -16.69 -0.70
C GLY A 102 5.09 -15.30 -0.95
N ASP A 103 3.77 -15.11 -0.94
CA ASP A 103 3.16 -13.79 -1.13
C ASP A 103 3.37 -12.88 0.10
N ALA A 104 3.72 -11.62 -0.12
CA ALA A 104 3.69 -10.58 0.90
C ALA A 104 2.91 -9.37 0.39
N SER A 105 2.25 -8.64 1.28
CA SER A 105 1.59 -7.38 0.94
C SER A 105 1.90 -6.27 1.92
N ILE A 106 1.83 -5.03 1.42
CA ILE A 106 1.77 -3.82 2.22
C ILE A 106 0.51 -3.05 1.84
N GLY A 107 -0.27 -2.70 2.84
CA GLY A 107 -1.44 -1.82 2.73
C GLY A 107 -1.29 -0.62 3.65
N LEU A 108 -1.64 0.57 3.15
CA LEU A 108 -1.80 1.77 3.97
C LEU A 108 -3.23 2.28 3.80
N MET A 109 -4.02 2.14 4.85
CA MET A 109 -5.33 2.76 4.94
C MET A 109 -5.12 4.23 5.29
N ILE A 110 -5.44 5.13 4.37
CA ILE A 110 -5.13 6.55 4.45
C ILE A 110 -6.36 7.32 4.89
N SER A 111 -6.21 8.06 5.98
CA SER A 111 -7.28 8.87 6.57
C SER A 111 -7.29 10.29 6.03
N GLU A 112 -8.26 11.08 6.51
CA GLU A 112 -8.64 12.37 5.94
C GLU A 112 -7.48 13.35 5.73
N ALA A 113 -6.60 13.55 6.71
CA ALA A 113 -5.54 14.56 6.61
C ALA A 113 -4.60 14.32 5.41
N LEU A 114 -4.16 13.07 5.21
CA LEU A 114 -3.34 12.71 4.05
C LEU A 114 -4.19 12.57 2.79
N GLY A 115 -5.40 12.04 2.91
CA GLY A 115 -6.33 11.85 1.79
C GLY A 115 -6.72 13.16 1.10
N THR A 116 -7.00 14.21 1.87
CA THR A 116 -7.29 15.55 1.33
C THR A 116 -6.10 16.13 0.58
N THR A 117 -4.87 15.92 1.08
CA THR A 117 -3.67 16.35 0.36
C THR A 117 -3.46 15.54 -0.93
N LEU A 118 -3.76 14.24 -0.92
CA LEU A 118 -3.71 13.40 -2.13
C LEU A 118 -4.74 13.84 -3.18
N ASP A 119 -5.93 14.25 -2.77
CA ASP A 119 -6.95 14.80 -3.68
C ASP A 119 -6.44 16.06 -4.41
N ALA A 120 -5.58 16.86 -3.77
CA ALA A 120 -5.07 18.12 -4.29
C ALA A 120 -3.66 18.06 -4.88
N SER A 121 -2.91 16.96 -4.68
CA SER A 121 -1.48 16.88 -5.02
C SER A 121 -1.13 15.58 -5.74
N GLU A 122 -1.00 15.67 -7.05
CA GLU A 122 -0.47 14.59 -7.88
C GLU A 122 1.00 14.27 -7.55
N ASP A 123 1.79 15.28 -7.19
CA ASP A 123 3.20 15.12 -6.79
C ASP A 123 3.35 14.28 -5.52
N LEU A 124 2.48 14.47 -4.52
CA LEU A 124 2.47 13.64 -3.31
C LEU A 124 2.11 12.18 -3.65
N ALA A 125 1.10 12.00 -4.48
CA ALA A 125 0.67 10.68 -4.91
C ALA A 125 1.76 9.97 -5.74
N ASP A 126 2.48 10.69 -6.59
CA ASP A 126 3.66 10.21 -7.32
C ASP A 126 4.79 9.81 -6.38
N ALA A 127 5.14 10.67 -5.43
CA ALA A 127 6.20 10.41 -4.49
C ALA A 127 5.91 9.16 -3.63
N LEU A 128 4.66 8.99 -3.18
CA LEU A 128 4.23 7.83 -2.42
C LEU A 128 4.29 6.55 -3.27
N MET A 129 3.74 6.58 -4.49
CA MET A 129 3.77 5.43 -5.41
C MET A 129 5.18 5.05 -5.81
N HIS A 130 6.01 6.02 -6.20
CA HIS A 130 7.39 5.80 -6.62
C HIS A 130 8.25 5.26 -5.47
N THR A 131 8.10 5.81 -4.26
CA THR A 131 8.80 5.31 -3.06
C THR A 131 8.41 3.88 -2.76
N THR A 132 7.13 3.55 -2.85
CA THR A 132 6.63 2.20 -2.58
C THR A 132 7.13 1.21 -3.63
N ALA A 133 6.94 1.50 -4.91
CA ALA A 133 7.38 0.63 -6.01
C ALA A 133 8.89 0.42 -6.00
N SER A 134 9.68 1.48 -5.79
CA SER A 134 11.15 1.40 -5.78
C SER A 134 11.70 0.66 -4.57
N THR A 135 11.01 0.68 -3.43
CA THR A 135 11.45 -0.04 -2.22
C THR A 135 11.17 -1.53 -2.32
N PHE A 136 10.01 -1.88 -2.88
CA PHE A 136 9.57 -3.27 -2.89
C PHE A 136 9.88 -4.04 -4.16
N ALA A 137 10.15 -3.35 -5.28
CA ALA A 137 10.29 -3.96 -6.61
C ALA A 137 9.24 -5.07 -6.85
N PRO A 138 7.94 -4.75 -6.70
CA PRO A 138 6.87 -5.74 -6.75
C PRO A 138 6.79 -6.40 -8.13
N ASN A 139 6.58 -7.70 -8.18
CA ASN A 139 6.45 -8.48 -9.42
C ASN A 139 4.99 -8.63 -9.87
N THR A 140 4.09 -7.80 -9.35
CA THR A 140 2.66 -7.81 -9.65
C THR A 140 2.12 -6.38 -9.61
N ILE A 141 0.80 -6.21 -9.60
CA ILE A 141 0.15 -4.91 -9.64
C ILE A 141 0.04 -4.32 -8.23
N GLY A 142 0.27 -3.01 -8.13
CA GLY A 142 0.01 -2.22 -6.93
C GLY A 142 -0.77 -0.96 -7.29
N GLY A 143 -1.43 -0.33 -6.32
CA GLY A 143 -2.32 0.80 -6.60
C GLY A 143 -2.53 1.75 -5.44
N LEU A 144 -2.94 2.96 -5.79
CA LEU A 144 -3.46 3.99 -4.90
C LEU A 144 -4.89 4.34 -5.34
N SER A 145 -5.88 3.96 -4.53
CA SER A 145 -7.31 4.04 -4.84
C SER A 145 -8.07 4.85 -3.81
N ARG A 146 -9.18 5.48 -4.20
CA ARG A 146 -10.13 6.11 -3.29
C ARG A 146 -11.22 5.12 -2.88
N SER A 147 -11.59 5.10 -1.61
CA SER A 147 -12.58 4.14 -1.10
C SER A 147 -14.02 4.52 -1.44
N ASP A 148 -14.32 5.79 -1.71
CA ASP A 148 -15.66 6.32 -2.04
C ASP A 148 -15.96 6.36 -3.55
N HIS A 149 -14.95 6.12 -4.38
CA HIS A 149 -15.06 5.92 -5.81
C HIS A 149 -14.73 4.46 -6.17
N PRO A 150 -15.62 3.50 -5.85
CA PRO A 150 -15.37 2.11 -6.19
C PRO A 150 -15.30 1.98 -7.71
N THR A 151 -14.13 1.64 -8.21
CA THR A 151 -13.99 1.17 -9.59
C THR A 151 -14.71 -0.16 -9.70
N ARG A 152 -15.37 -0.42 -10.84
CA ARG A 152 -15.89 -1.76 -11.13
C ARG A 152 -14.75 -2.73 -10.92
N ASN A 153 -14.95 -3.75 -10.07
CA ASN A 153 -13.93 -4.76 -9.84
C ASN A 153 -13.58 -5.38 -11.19
N LEU A 154 -12.39 -5.10 -11.71
CA LEU A 154 -11.90 -5.61 -12.99
C LEU A 154 -11.88 -7.15 -13.01
N ASN A 155 -12.01 -7.77 -11.84
CA ASN A 155 -11.96 -9.21 -11.62
C ASN A 155 -13.33 -9.86 -11.42
N ARG A 156 -14.46 -9.22 -11.77
CA ARG A 156 -15.77 -9.90 -11.59
C ARG A 156 -15.84 -11.24 -12.33
N ASP A 157 -15.09 -11.39 -13.44
CA ASP A 157 -15.10 -12.58 -14.31
C ASP A 157 -13.69 -13.12 -14.65
N GLY A 158 -12.62 -12.62 -14.01
CA GLY A 158 -11.22 -12.99 -14.31
C GLY A 158 -10.64 -14.07 -13.38
N PRO A 159 -9.59 -14.81 -13.78
CA PRO A 159 -8.98 -15.83 -12.92
C PRO A 159 -8.42 -15.22 -11.63
N TYR A 160 -8.37 -16.07 -10.60
CA TYR A 160 -8.07 -15.74 -9.20
C TYR A 160 -6.71 -15.07 -8.87
N PRO A 161 -5.63 -15.04 -9.70
CA PRO A 161 -4.34 -14.54 -9.19
C PRO A 161 -4.22 -13.01 -9.08
N PHE A 162 -5.18 -12.22 -9.57
CA PHE A 162 -5.02 -10.75 -9.69
C PHE A 162 -6.05 -9.93 -8.90
N TYR A 163 -6.27 -10.21 -7.61
CA TYR A 163 -7.04 -9.32 -6.74
C TYR A 163 -6.28 -8.02 -6.44
N TYR A 164 -6.43 -7.02 -7.29
CA TYR A 164 -6.06 -5.65 -6.99
C TYR A 164 -7.28 -4.74 -7.10
N VAL A 165 -7.33 -3.70 -6.26
CA VAL A 165 -8.31 -2.63 -6.38
C VAL A 165 -7.76 -1.64 -7.41
N PRO A 166 -8.45 -1.41 -8.54
CA PRO A 166 -8.03 -0.40 -9.51
C PRO A 166 -7.98 0.98 -8.85
N GLY A 167 -6.95 1.75 -9.16
CA GLY A 167 -6.68 3.01 -8.48
C GLY A 167 -6.37 4.13 -9.46
N TRP A 168 -6.38 5.37 -8.96
CA TRP A 168 -5.96 6.55 -9.73
C TRP A 168 -4.54 6.38 -10.27
N LYS A 169 -3.65 5.82 -9.45
CA LYS A 169 -2.29 5.45 -9.82
C LYS A 169 -2.08 3.97 -9.60
N MET A 170 -1.44 3.30 -10.56
CA MET A 170 -1.17 1.88 -10.47
C MET A 170 0.20 1.52 -11.02
N PHE A 171 0.94 0.71 -10.27
CA PHE A 171 2.17 0.08 -10.75
C PHE A 171 1.83 -1.23 -11.48
N PHE A 172 2.49 -1.48 -12.60
CA PHE A 172 2.51 -2.77 -13.27
C PHE A 172 3.96 -3.18 -13.53
N ALA A 173 4.30 -4.42 -13.20
CA ALA A 173 5.57 -5.01 -13.59
C ALA A 173 5.69 -5.08 -15.12
N SER A 174 6.91 -5.00 -15.65
CA SER A 174 7.16 -4.95 -17.10
C SER A 174 6.64 -6.19 -17.85
N ASP A 175 6.55 -7.33 -17.18
CA ASP A 175 6.03 -8.60 -17.69
C ASP A 175 4.52 -8.79 -17.44
N SER A 176 3.84 -7.77 -16.90
CA SER A 176 2.40 -7.86 -16.65
C SER A 176 1.62 -8.05 -17.95
N PRO A 177 0.66 -9.01 -18.01
CA PRO A 177 -0.19 -9.20 -19.18
C PRO A 177 -1.08 -7.98 -19.50
N HIS A 178 -1.20 -7.06 -18.54
CA HIS A 178 -2.02 -5.86 -18.63
C HIS A 178 -1.26 -4.62 -19.09
N TYR A 179 0.06 -4.71 -19.27
CA TYR A 179 0.92 -3.57 -19.55
C TYR A 179 0.47 -2.77 -20.79
N GLN A 180 0.13 -3.46 -21.88
CA GLN A 180 -0.34 -2.81 -23.12
C GLN A 180 -1.67 -2.08 -22.91
N ARG A 181 -2.62 -2.71 -22.22
CA ARG A 181 -3.93 -2.10 -21.93
C ARG A 181 -3.80 -0.90 -21.00
N ALA A 182 -2.94 -1.00 -19.97
CA ALA A 182 -2.61 0.11 -19.07
C ALA A 182 -2.07 1.31 -19.85
N THR A 183 -1.13 1.04 -20.77
CA THR A 183 -0.49 2.07 -21.59
C THR A 183 -1.49 2.80 -22.50
N GLN A 184 -2.48 2.08 -23.04
CA GLN A 184 -3.51 2.69 -23.89
C GLN A 184 -4.45 3.63 -23.11
N LEU A 185 -4.74 3.31 -21.84
CA LEU A 185 -5.73 4.02 -21.03
C LEU A 185 -5.11 5.12 -20.16
N ALA A 186 -3.84 4.98 -19.78
CA ALA A 186 -3.18 5.92 -18.90
C ALA A 186 -2.98 7.28 -19.57
N THR A 187 -3.20 8.34 -18.79
CA THR A 187 -2.92 9.72 -19.21
C THR A 187 -1.46 10.10 -18.99
N ARG A 188 -0.76 9.40 -18.08
CA ARG A 188 0.66 9.59 -17.80
C ARG A 188 1.32 8.30 -17.34
N THR A 189 2.61 8.17 -17.63
CA THR A 189 3.44 7.04 -17.22
C THR A 189 4.72 7.53 -16.56
N ALA A 190 5.21 6.78 -15.57
CA ALA A 190 6.48 7.01 -14.90
C ALA A 190 7.21 5.66 -14.73
N PRO A 191 8.32 5.42 -15.45
CA PRO A 191 9.07 4.17 -15.33
C PRO A 191 9.78 4.06 -13.97
N VAL A 192 9.87 2.85 -13.47
CA VAL A 192 10.70 2.45 -12.32
C VAL A 192 11.50 1.19 -12.69
N ALA A 193 12.41 0.76 -11.84
CA ALA A 193 13.40 -0.27 -12.17
C ALA A 193 12.82 -1.56 -12.79
N ASN A 194 11.66 -2.03 -12.32
CA ASN A 194 11.08 -3.31 -12.73
C ASN A 194 9.66 -3.18 -13.32
N GLY A 195 9.24 -1.96 -13.72
CA GLY A 195 7.89 -1.74 -14.22
C GLY A 195 7.57 -0.27 -14.47
N VAL A 196 6.29 0.05 -14.51
CA VAL A 196 5.79 1.41 -14.79
C VAL A 196 4.65 1.74 -13.85
N ILE A 197 4.65 2.98 -13.35
CA ILE A 197 3.51 3.58 -12.66
C ILE A 197 2.67 4.32 -13.70
N PHE A 198 1.42 3.89 -13.86
CA PHE A 198 0.42 4.49 -14.71
C PHE A 198 -0.47 5.40 -13.88
N THR A 199 -0.78 6.58 -14.41
CA THR A 199 -1.80 7.50 -13.88
C THR A 199 -2.98 7.52 -14.82
N PHE A 200 -4.19 7.36 -14.29
CA PHE A 200 -5.44 7.35 -15.05
C PHE A 200 -6.22 8.64 -14.74
N GLY A 201 -5.99 9.72 -15.48
CA GLY A 201 -6.70 10.98 -15.26
C GLY A 201 -6.41 11.60 -13.89
N THR A 202 -7.45 12.03 -13.19
CA THR A 202 -7.41 12.72 -11.89
C THR A 202 -8.11 11.89 -10.81
N PRO A 203 -8.00 12.26 -9.51
CA PRO A 203 -8.72 11.59 -8.42
C PRO A 203 -10.23 11.42 -8.65
N ASP A 204 -10.87 12.31 -9.42
CA ASP A 204 -12.32 12.26 -9.69
C ASP A 204 -12.67 11.57 -11.02
N THR A 205 -11.72 11.48 -11.96
CA THR A 205 -12.00 11.02 -13.34
C THR A 205 -11.44 9.63 -13.64
N TYR A 206 -10.50 9.13 -12.84
CA TYR A 206 -9.92 7.80 -13.01
C TYR A 206 -10.94 6.66 -13.11
N PRO A 207 -12.08 6.65 -12.38
CA PRO A 207 -13.03 5.55 -12.47
C PRO A 207 -13.65 5.44 -13.86
N THR A 208 -13.92 6.57 -14.53
CA THR A 208 -14.49 6.58 -15.89
C THR A 208 -13.50 6.06 -16.92
N ILE A 209 -12.20 6.32 -16.74
CA ILE A 209 -11.14 5.78 -17.60
C ILE A 209 -11.03 4.27 -17.38
N LEU A 210 -10.96 3.83 -16.12
CA LEU A 210 -10.82 2.41 -15.78
C LEU A 210 -12.07 1.58 -16.10
N ASN A 211 -13.25 2.19 -16.21
CA ASN A 211 -14.45 1.51 -16.70
C ASN A 211 -14.37 1.12 -18.19
N GLN A 212 -13.40 1.64 -18.94
CA GLN A 212 -13.16 1.25 -20.33
C GLN A 212 -12.28 0.01 -20.44
N TRP A 213 -11.63 -0.40 -19.35
CA TRP A 213 -10.68 -1.50 -19.32
C TRP A 213 -11.25 -2.78 -19.92
#